data_AF-A0A1B6HK53-F1
#
_entry.id   AF-A0A1B6HK53-F1
#
_cell.length_a   1.000
_cell.length_b   1.000
_cell.length_c   1.000
_cell.angle_alpha   90.00
_cell.angle_beta   90.00
_cell.angle_gamma   90.00
#
_symmetry.space_group_name_H-M   'P 1'
#
loop_
_entity.id
_entity.type
_entity.pdbx_description
1 polymer ?
#
loop_
_entity_poly.entity_id
_entity_poly.type
_entity_poly.pdbx_seq_one_letter_code
_entity_poly.pdbx_strand_id
1 'polypeptide(L)'
;MNNYTVQWEDPYRADLSDGSTVYSAALPGSGILVTFMLRVLDGFLQFAYSDLQRSQLIIEAFKHAYGRRSDLGDKNKIDPTIFDEVEKNLTDEAAILAVREKIKSNWTSNDVTY
;
A
#
# COMPACT_ATOMS: atom_id res chain seq x y z
N MET A 1 -9.98 31.83 -8.30
CA MET A 1 -10.44 30.59 -8.99
C MET A 1 -10.11 30.58 -10.48
N ASN A 2 -9.72 31.69 -11.11
CA ASN A 2 -9.52 31.77 -12.57
C ASN A 2 -8.40 30.90 -13.16
N ASN A 3 -7.51 30.33 -12.33
CA ASN A 3 -6.37 29.50 -12.77
C ASN A 3 -6.46 28.05 -12.27
N TYR A 4 -7.62 27.60 -11.77
CA TYR A 4 -7.79 26.21 -11.36
C TYR A 4 -7.94 25.32 -12.60
N THR A 5 -7.16 24.25 -12.67
CA THR A 5 -7.25 23.23 -13.72
C THR A 5 -7.37 21.85 -13.07
N VAL A 6 -8.18 20.99 -13.66
CA VAL A 6 -8.26 19.57 -13.28
C VAL A 6 -7.17 18.79 -14.01
N GLN A 7 -6.71 17.72 -13.38
CA GLN A 7 -5.75 16.78 -13.97
C GLN A 7 -6.39 15.40 -14.08
N TRP A 8 -6.20 14.76 -15.22
CA TRP A 8 -6.59 13.37 -15.43
C TRP A 8 -5.38 12.50 -15.19
N GLU A 9 -5.54 11.47 -14.37
CA GLU A 9 -4.47 10.58 -13.94
C GLU A 9 -4.97 9.14 -13.97
N ASP A 10 -4.07 8.22 -14.28
CA ASP A 10 -4.40 6.80 -14.26
C ASP A 10 -4.60 6.33 -12.81
N PRO A 11 -5.65 5.52 -12.54
CA PRO A 11 -5.90 5.01 -11.21
C PRO A 11 -4.84 3.98 -10.81
N TYR A 12 -4.55 3.90 -9.51
CA TYR A 12 -3.85 2.74 -8.98
C TYR A 12 -4.77 1.52 -9.02
N ARG A 13 -4.21 0.35 -9.31
CA ARG A 13 -4.97 -0.90 -9.39
C ARG A 13 -4.35 -2.00 -8.53
N ALA A 14 -5.21 -2.88 -8.00
CA ALA A 14 -4.82 -4.14 -7.40
C ALA A 14 -5.62 -5.27 -8.03
N ASP A 15 -4.91 -6.18 -8.69
CA ASP A 15 -5.47 -7.45 -9.15
C ASP A 15 -5.39 -8.45 -7.99
N LEU A 16 -6.48 -9.14 -7.66
CA LEU A 16 -6.58 -10.05 -6.52
C LEU A 16 -6.69 -11.51 -6.98
N SER A 17 -6.34 -12.43 -6.09
CA SER A 17 -6.30 -13.87 -6.38
C SER A 17 -7.66 -14.49 -6.72
N ASP A 18 -8.77 -13.81 -6.35
CA ASP A 18 -10.13 -14.21 -6.70
C ASP A 18 -10.56 -13.77 -8.12
N GLY A 19 -9.67 -13.08 -8.85
CA GLY A 19 -9.92 -12.54 -10.19
C GLY A 19 -10.55 -11.14 -10.19
N SER A 20 -10.79 -10.54 -9.03
CA SER A 20 -11.27 -9.16 -8.91
C SER A 20 -10.15 -8.16 -9.15
N THR A 21 -10.46 -7.03 -9.80
CA THR A 21 -9.56 -5.87 -9.89
C THR A 21 -10.17 -4.69 -9.14
N VAL A 22 -9.41 -4.13 -8.21
CA VAL A 22 -9.78 -2.91 -7.47
C VAL A 22 -9.05 -1.72 -8.07
N TYR A 23 -9.80 -0.68 -8.44
CA TYR A 23 -9.27 0.61 -8.88
C TYR A 23 -9.43 1.64 -7.77
N SER A 24 -8.40 2.46 -7.55
CA SER A 24 -8.40 3.51 -6.54
C SER A 24 -7.74 4.80 -7.04
N ALA A 25 -7.96 5.89 -6.31
CA ALA A 25 -7.55 7.22 -6.73
C ALA A 25 -6.01 7.34 -6.88
N ALA A 26 -5.58 8.01 -7.95
CA ALA A 26 -4.20 8.43 -8.14
C ALA A 26 -3.73 9.44 -7.06
N LEU A 27 -2.44 9.75 -7.06
CA LEU A 27 -1.91 10.87 -6.27
C LEU A 27 -2.56 12.20 -6.69
N PRO A 28 -2.73 13.17 -5.78
CA PRO A 28 -2.33 13.17 -4.36
C PRO A 28 -3.28 12.38 -3.42
N GLY A 29 -4.25 11.64 -3.97
CA GLY A 29 -5.05 10.67 -3.22
C GLY A 29 -4.20 9.49 -2.70
N SER A 30 -4.74 8.71 -1.76
CA SER A 30 -4.00 7.60 -1.13
C SER A 30 -4.37 6.21 -1.70
N GLY A 31 -4.83 6.15 -2.95
CA GLY A 31 -5.24 4.88 -3.56
C GLY A 31 -4.11 3.86 -3.70
N ILE A 32 -2.88 4.33 -3.94
CA ILE A 32 -1.67 3.48 -3.94
C ILE A 32 -1.49 2.68 -2.66
N LEU A 33 -1.84 3.26 -1.50
CA LEU A 33 -1.75 2.56 -0.22
C LEU A 33 -2.86 1.53 -0.07
N VAL A 34 -4.08 1.85 -0.52
CA VAL A 34 -5.20 0.91 -0.50
C VAL A 34 -4.88 -0.31 -1.35
N THR A 35 -4.40 -0.10 -2.58
CA THR A 35 -4.02 -1.19 -3.49
C THR A 35 -2.86 -2.00 -2.92
N PHE A 36 -1.84 -1.35 -2.35
CA PHE A 36 -0.75 -2.03 -1.65
C PHE A 36 -1.25 -2.91 -0.49
N MET A 37 -2.08 -2.37 0.42
CA MET A 37 -2.61 -3.11 1.56
C MET A 37 -3.43 -4.33 1.11
N LEU A 38 -4.27 -4.18 0.08
CA LEU A 38 -5.04 -5.29 -0.47
C LEU A 38 -4.12 -6.37 -1.06
N ARG A 39 -3.10 -5.98 -1.83
CA ARG A 39 -2.11 -6.92 -2.38
C ARG A 39 -1.31 -7.60 -1.27
N VAL A 40 -0.94 -6.92 -0.18
CA VAL A 40 -0.28 -7.55 0.98
C VAL A 40 -1.19 -8.56 1.65
N LEU A 41 -2.50 -8.31 1.73
CA LEU A 41 -3.47 -9.17 2.43
C LEU A 41 -4.07 -10.29 1.57
N ASP A 42 -3.94 -10.22 0.25
CA ASP A 42 -4.54 -11.15 -0.72
C ASP A 42 -4.11 -12.61 -0.50
N GLY A 43 -5.05 -13.47 -0.09
CA GLY A 43 -4.77 -14.85 0.31
C GLY A 43 -3.97 -15.00 1.61
N PHE A 44 -3.54 -13.91 2.26
CA PHE A 44 -2.74 -13.96 3.48
C PHE A 44 -3.60 -14.21 4.73
N LEU A 45 -4.83 -13.70 4.74
CA LEU A 45 -5.74 -13.85 5.89
C LEU A 45 -6.20 -15.30 6.14
N GLN A 46 -6.05 -16.19 5.16
CA GLN A 46 -6.39 -17.61 5.30
C GLN A 46 -5.49 -18.34 6.30
N PHE A 47 -4.30 -17.79 6.60
CA PHE A 47 -3.34 -18.37 7.54
C PHE A 47 -3.63 -17.99 9.00
N ALA A 48 -4.64 -17.15 9.26
CA ALA A 48 -5.04 -16.78 10.61
C ALA A 48 -6.13 -17.72 11.16
N TYR A 49 -5.93 -18.23 12.37
CA TYR A 49 -6.81 -19.18 13.05
C TYR A 49 -7.84 -18.53 13.97
N SER A 50 -7.78 -17.21 14.15
CA SER A 50 -8.70 -16.45 14.99
C SER A 50 -8.89 -15.03 14.47
N ASP A 51 -9.95 -14.36 14.92
CA ASP A 51 -10.18 -12.96 14.58
C ASP A 51 -9.08 -12.05 15.12
N LEU A 52 -8.51 -12.37 16.29
CA LEU A 52 -7.36 -11.67 16.83
C LEU A 52 -6.16 -11.73 15.88
N GLN A 53 -5.84 -12.91 15.35
CA GLN A 53 -4.75 -13.06 14.37
C GLN A 53 -5.07 -12.35 13.05
N ARG A 54 -6.32 -12.42 12.57
CA ARG A 54 -6.75 -11.69 11.36
C ARG A 54 -6.58 -10.19 11.54
N SER A 55 -7.05 -9.63 12.66
CA SER A 55 -6.85 -8.22 12.98
C SER A 55 -5.38 -7.85 13.06
N GLN A 56 -4.53 -8.71 13.65
CA GLN A 56 -3.09 -8.49 13.69
C GLN A 56 -2.48 -8.38 12.30
N LEU A 57 -2.78 -9.32 11.39
CA LEU A 57 -2.26 -9.28 10.01
C LEU A 57 -2.71 -8.01 9.26
N ILE A 58 -3.97 -7.60 9.43
CA ILE A 58 -4.52 -6.37 8.84
C ILE A 58 -3.79 -5.14 9.39
N ILE A 59 -3.63 -5.06 10.71
CA ILE A 59 -2.97 -3.93 11.37
C ILE A 59 -1.51 -3.81 10.91
N GLU A 60 -0.78 -4.91 10.81
CA GLU A 60 0.61 -4.87 10.34
C GLU A 60 0.72 -4.42 8.87
N ALA A 61 -0.18 -4.88 7.99
CA ALA A 61 -0.24 -4.40 6.61
C ALA A 61 -0.50 -2.88 6.56
N PHE A 62 -1.37 -2.38 7.44
CA PHE A 62 -1.65 -0.95 7.55
C PHE A 62 -0.41 -0.19 8.03
N LYS A 63 0.33 -0.70 9.01
CA LYS A 63 1.55 -0.06 9.51
C LYS A 63 2.60 0.09 8.42
N HIS A 64 2.87 -0.96 7.63
CA HIS A 64 3.82 -0.85 6.52
C HIS A 64 3.36 0.14 5.45
N ALA A 65 2.06 0.16 5.11
CA ALA A 65 1.51 1.11 4.15
C ALA A 65 1.64 2.56 4.65
N TYR A 66 1.23 2.82 5.88
CA TYR A 66 1.28 4.17 6.47
C TYR A 66 2.71 4.62 6.81
N GLY A 67 3.65 3.70 7.03
CA GLY A 67 5.07 4.02 7.13
C GLY A 67 5.60 4.74 5.88
N ARG A 68 5.09 4.39 4.70
CA ARG A 68 5.45 5.03 3.42
C ARG A 68 4.59 6.25 3.08
N ARG A 69 3.50 6.52 3.81
CA ARG A 69 2.57 7.61 3.49
C ARG A 69 3.20 9.00 3.58
N SER A 70 4.26 9.15 4.36
CA SER A 70 5.00 10.40 4.49
C SER A 70 5.88 10.71 3.28
N ASP A 71 6.19 9.70 2.45
CA ASP A 71 6.95 9.84 1.20
C ASP A 71 6.07 10.28 0.02
N LEU A 72 4.74 10.32 0.20
CA LEU A 72 3.74 10.52 -0.86
C LEU A 72 3.07 11.89 -0.79
N GLY A 73 2.69 12.43 -1.94
CA GLY A 73 2.04 13.73 -2.08
C GLY A 73 1.71 14.07 -3.54
N ASP A 74 1.74 15.34 -3.91
CA ASP A 74 1.60 15.73 -5.33
C ASP A 74 2.87 15.33 -6.09
N LYS A 75 2.75 14.33 -6.98
CA LYS A 75 3.88 13.81 -7.76
C LYS A 75 4.60 14.88 -8.58
N ASN A 76 3.92 15.98 -8.95
CA ASN A 76 4.51 17.08 -9.69
C ASN A 76 5.34 18.04 -8.80
N LYS A 77 5.37 17.78 -7.48
CA LYS A 77 6.04 18.59 -6.45
C LYS A 77 7.08 17.81 -5.65
N ILE A 78 7.26 16.52 -5.94
CA ILE A 78 8.20 15.63 -5.27
C ILE A 78 9.38 15.38 -6.21
N ASP A 79 10.57 15.11 -5.65
CA ASP A 79 11.71 14.66 -6.44
C ASP A 79 11.35 13.35 -7.19
N PRO A 80 11.46 13.30 -8.53
CA PRO A 80 11.04 12.14 -9.31
C PRO A 80 11.79 10.86 -8.94
N THR A 81 13.08 10.95 -8.59
CA THR A 81 13.88 9.76 -8.28
C THR A 81 13.46 9.11 -6.97
N ILE A 82 13.15 9.92 -5.96
CA ILE A 82 12.63 9.45 -4.66
C ILE A 82 11.23 8.88 -4.85
N PHE A 83 10.39 9.58 -5.62
CA PHE A 83 9.03 9.15 -5.90
C PHE A 83 8.98 7.79 -6.62
N ASP A 84 9.77 7.61 -7.68
CA ASP A 84 9.80 6.37 -8.46
C ASP A 84 10.22 5.16 -7.59
N GLU A 85 11.16 5.35 -6.67
CA GLU A 85 11.57 4.31 -5.73
C GLU A 85 10.45 3.94 -4.75
N VAL A 86 9.76 4.94 -4.20
CA VAL A 86 8.64 4.74 -3.27
C VAL A 86 7.47 4.06 -3.98
N GLU A 87 7.09 4.55 -5.15
CA GLU A 87 6.01 4.00 -5.97
C GLU A 87 6.32 2.55 -6.36
N LYS A 88 7.55 2.25 -6.79
CA LYS A 88 7.97 0.89 -7.09
C LYS A 88 7.85 -0.02 -5.88
N ASN A 89 8.31 0.41 -4.70
CA ASN A 89 8.19 -0.39 -3.47
C ASN A 89 6.73 -0.71 -3.08
N LEU A 90 5.79 0.14 -3.49
CA LEU A 90 4.36 0.00 -3.17
C LEU A 90 3.54 -0.70 -4.27
N THR A 91 4.12 -0.91 -5.46
CA THR A 91 3.41 -1.46 -6.62
C THR A 91 4.05 -2.72 -7.19
N ASP A 92 5.35 -2.94 -6.97
CA ASP A 92 6.06 -4.13 -7.40
C ASP A 92 5.67 -5.35 -6.55
N GLU A 93 5.39 -6.47 -7.22
CA GLU A 93 4.90 -7.68 -6.57
C GLU A 93 5.95 -8.29 -5.63
N ALA A 94 7.23 -8.30 -6.01
CA ALA A 94 8.28 -8.86 -5.16
C ALA A 94 8.48 -8.01 -3.91
N ALA A 95 8.41 -6.68 -4.03
CA ALA A 95 8.46 -5.77 -2.88
C ALA A 95 7.27 -5.97 -1.93
N ILE A 96 6.05 -6.11 -2.46
CA ILE A 96 4.84 -6.39 -1.67
C ILE A 96 4.96 -7.73 -0.93
N LEU A 97 5.43 -8.78 -1.60
CA LEU A 97 5.60 -10.10 -0.99
C LEU A 97 6.69 -10.10 0.09
N ALA A 98 7.79 -9.37 -0.13
CA ALA A 98 8.83 -9.19 0.88
C ALA A 98 8.30 -8.49 2.15
N VAL A 99 7.38 -7.53 2.02
CA VAL A 99 6.68 -6.96 3.18
C VAL A 99 5.80 -8.01 3.86
N ARG A 100 5.01 -8.77 3.10
CA ARG A 100 4.16 -9.84 3.65
C ARG A 100 4.96 -10.85 4.49
N GLU A 101 6.16 -11.23 4.04
CA GLU A 101 7.04 -12.17 4.75
C GLU A 101 7.52 -11.66 6.12
N LYS A 102 7.59 -10.33 6.30
CA LYS A 102 7.96 -9.72 7.58
C LYS A 102 6.82 -9.76 8.61
N ILE A 103 5.57 -9.74 8.15
CA ILE A 103 4.39 -9.62 9.00
C ILE A 103 4.16 -10.90 9.80
N LYS A 104 4.01 -10.75 11.13
CA LYS A 104 3.77 -11.86 12.06
C LYS A 104 2.41 -11.74 12.73
N SER A 105 1.71 -12.87 12.86
CA SER A 105 0.36 -12.93 13.47
C SER A 105 0.33 -12.77 14.99
N ASN A 106 1.50 -12.73 15.64
CA ASN A 106 1.64 -12.70 17.09
C ASN A 106 2.65 -11.65 17.60
N TRP A 107 3.10 -10.74 16.73
CA TRP A 107 4.13 -9.76 17.07
C TRP A 107 3.98 -8.49 16.23
N THR A 108 4.42 -7.36 16.80
CA THR A 108 4.41 -6.04 16.16
C THR A 108 5.65 -5.25 16.59
N SER A 109 6.03 -4.23 15.82
CA SER A 109 7.16 -3.34 16.11
C SER A 109 6.77 -1.86 16.01
N ASN A 110 7.40 -1.01 16.83
CA ASN A 110 7.35 0.44 16.66
C ASN A 110 8.61 0.98 15.97
N ASP A 111 9.53 0.10 15.58
CA ASP A 111 10.70 0.49 14.79
C ASP A 111 10.27 0.96 13.40
N VAL A 112 10.73 2.14 13.00
CA VAL A 112 10.42 2.74 11.70
C VAL A 112 11.13 2.05 10.54
N THR A 113 12.14 1.23 10.81
CA THR A 113 12.94 0.51 9.80
C THR A 113 12.45 -0.91 9.54
N TYR A 114 11.44 -1.37 10.28
CA TYR A 114 10.81 -2.68 10.15
C TYR A 114 10.04 -2.83 8.83
#